data_AF-A0A954EY34-F1
#
_entry.id   AF-A0A954EY34-F1
#
_cell.length_a   1.000
_cell.length_b   1.000
_cell.length_c   1.000
_cell.angle_alpha   90.00
_cell.angle_beta   90.00
_cell.angle_gamma   90.00
#
_symmetry.space_group_name_H-M   'P 1'
#
loop_
_entity.id
_entity.type
_entity.pdbx_description
1 polymer ?
#
loop_
_entity_poly.entity_id
_entity_poly.type
_entity_poly.pdbx_seq_one_letter_code
_entity_poly.pdbx_strand_id
1 'polypeptide(L)'
;MRPHFGLLPLLVIGVLASNTTASDGSPKVIRNLSYGPAPQQVLDLYLTDQPGSPLIVWVHGGAWRAGSKDNVPILELVKRGYNIASVEYRLSPIAKFPAQVHDIKAAI
;
A
#
# COMPACT_ATOMS: atom_id res chain seq x y z
N MET A 1 32.81 9.15 59.57
CA MET A 1 31.51 9.38 58.89
C MET A 1 31.80 10.18 57.62
N ARG A 2 31.57 9.61 56.43
CA ARG A 2 31.91 10.19 55.12
C ARG A 2 30.76 11.09 54.61
N PRO A 3 31.01 12.25 53.99
CA PRO A 3 29.96 13.04 53.36
C PRO A 3 29.64 12.49 51.95
N HIS A 4 28.36 12.37 51.63
CA HIS A 4 27.86 11.97 50.31
C HIS A 4 27.86 13.17 49.35
N PHE A 5 28.58 13.05 48.23
CA PHE A 5 28.50 13.94 47.08
C PHE A 5 27.25 13.60 46.25
N GLY A 6 26.37 14.57 46.04
CA GLY A 6 25.22 14.45 45.14
C GLY A 6 25.65 14.72 43.69
N LEU A 7 25.44 13.73 42.81
CA LEU A 7 25.58 13.87 41.36
C LEU A 7 24.24 14.37 40.78
N LEU A 8 24.25 15.51 40.08
CA LEU A 8 23.11 15.99 39.31
C LEU A 8 23.05 15.22 37.96
N PRO A 9 21.86 14.81 37.45
CA PRO A 9 21.75 14.24 36.12
C PRO A 9 21.65 15.37 35.08
N LEU A 10 22.51 15.29 34.06
CA LEU A 10 22.51 16.15 32.88
C LEU A 10 21.33 15.75 31.98
N LEU A 11 20.34 16.62 31.82
CA LEU A 11 19.20 16.41 30.92
C LEU A 11 19.62 16.75 29.48
N VAL A 12 19.71 15.74 28.61
CA VAL A 12 19.95 15.93 27.17
C VAL A 12 18.59 16.07 26.48
N ILE A 13 18.22 17.29 26.09
CA ILE A 13 17.07 17.55 25.23
C ILE A 13 17.52 17.28 23.78
N GLY A 14 17.22 16.09 23.27
CA GLY A 14 17.39 15.75 21.87
C GLY A 14 16.30 16.40 21.03
N VAL A 15 16.67 17.39 20.22
CA VAL A 15 15.79 18.01 19.22
C VAL A 15 15.46 16.95 18.15
N LEU A 16 14.19 16.57 18.04
CA LEU A 16 13.68 15.77 16.93
C LEU A 16 13.50 16.68 15.71
N ALA A 17 14.50 16.73 14.84
CA ALA A 17 14.33 17.32 13.52
C ALA A 17 13.47 16.38 12.66
N SER A 18 12.27 16.82 12.29
CA SER A 18 11.44 16.13 11.31
C SER A 18 12.03 16.36 9.92
N ASN A 19 12.68 15.36 9.34
CA ASN A 19 13.08 15.39 7.94
C ASN A 19 11.82 15.24 7.07
N THR A 20 11.35 16.34 6.50
CA THR A 20 10.41 16.30 5.38
C THR A 20 11.21 15.91 4.14
N THR A 21 11.18 14.65 3.76
CA THR A 21 11.67 14.23 2.45
C THR A 21 10.71 14.76 1.40
N ALA A 22 11.18 15.68 0.57
CA ALA A 22 10.48 16.07 -0.65
C ALA A 22 10.24 14.81 -1.51
N SER A 23 8.98 14.58 -1.89
CA SER A 23 8.59 13.48 -2.77
C SER A 23 9.24 13.68 -4.15
N ASP A 24 9.92 12.66 -4.67
CA ASP A 24 10.61 12.65 -5.98
C ASP A 24 9.66 12.65 -7.20
N GLY A 25 8.38 12.99 -7.00
CA GLY A 25 7.33 12.96 -8.02
C GLY A 25 6.81 11.55 -8.34
N SER A 26 7.34 10.50 -7.71
CA SER A 26 6.77 9.16 -7.82
C SER A 26 5.49 9.03 -6.96
N PRO A 27 4.43 8.37 -7.47
CA PRO A 27 3.25 8.09 -6.67
C PRO A 27 3.60 7.36 -5.37
N LYS A 28 2.99 7.79 -4.26
CA LYS A 28 3.07 7.02 -3.02
C LYS A 28 2.39 5.66 -3.25
N VAL A 29 3.13 4.57 -3.00
CA VAL A 29 2.61 3.20 -3.18
C VAL A 29 2.53 2.48 -1.83
N ILE A 30 1.35 1.94 -1.50
CA ILE A 30 1.15 0.99 -0.41
C ILE A 30 0.98 -0.39 -1.05
N ARG A 31 1.91 -1.31 -0.75
CA ARG A 31 1.94 -2.63 -1.40
C ARG A 31 1.32 -3.71 -0.53
N ASN A 32 0.76 -4.73 -1.18
CA ASN A 32 0.29 -5.97 -0.59
C ASN A 32 -0.70 -5.76 0.58
N LEU A 33 -1.60 -4.80 0.43
CA LEU A 33 -2.67 -4.59 1.39
C LEU A 33 -3.64 -5.78 1.31
N SER A 34 -3.75 -6.54 2.39
CA SER A 34 -4.61 -7.71 2.46
C SER A 34 -6.08 -7.30 2.58
N TYR A 35 -6.93 -7.96 1.79
CA TYR A 35 -8.40 -7.87 1.87
C TYR A 35 -9.05 -9.22 2.23
N GLY A 36 -8.26 -10.27 2.43
CA GLY A 36 -8.75 -11.59 2.74
C GLY A 36 -7.65 -12.54 3.22
N PRO A 37 -8.03 -13.74 3.70
CA PRO A 37 -7.10 -14.67 4.33
C PRO A 37 -6.11 -15.34 3.38
N ALA A 38 -6.38 -15.39 2.07
CA ALA A 38 -5.47 -16.03 1.12
C ALA A 38 -4.30 -15.10 0.74
N PRO A 39 -3.09 -15.63 0.47
CA PRO A 39 -1.94 -14.82 0.07
C PRO A 39 -2.16 -13.96 -1.19
N GLN A 40 -3.02 -14.41 -2.09
CA GLN A 40 -3.39 -13.70 -3.33
C GLN A 40 -4.48 -12.65 -3.09
N GLN A 41 -5.11 -12.62 -1.92
CA GLN A 41 -6.13 -11.63 -1.58
C GLN A 41 -5.48 -10.35 -1.06
N VAL A 42 -4.70 -9.73 -1.95
CA VAL A 42 -3.96 -8.50 -1.70
C VAL A 42 -4.14 -7.51 -2.84
N LEU A 43 -3.91 -6.22 -2.56
CA LEU A 43 -3.89 -5.17 -3.58
C LEU A 43 -2.75 -4.18 -3.33
N ASP A 44 -2.37 -3.45 -4.38
CA ASP A 44 -1.46 -2.31 -4.28
C ASP A 44 -2.25 -1.01 -4.47
N LEU A 45 -2.08 -0.04 -3.56
CA LEU A 45 -2.64 1.30 -3.69
C LEU A 45 -1.57 2.26 -4.21
N TYR A 46 -1.85 2.88 -5.35
CA TYR A 46 -1.09 3.99 -5.90
C TYR A 46 -1.85 5.28 -5.64
N LEU A 47 -1.23 6.18 -4.88
CA LEU A 47 -1.87 7.37 -4.35
C LEU A 47 -1.32 8.63 -5.02
N THR A 48 -2.24 9.55 -5.26
CA THR A 48 -1.93 10.95 -5.59
C THR A 48 -1.98 11.80 -4.33
N ASP A 49 -1.29 12.94 -4.32
CA ASP A 49 -1.32 13.89 -3.22
C ASP A 49 -2.57 14.80 -3.26
N GLN A 50 -3.39 14.70 -4.32
CA GLN A 50 -4.60 15.50 -4.47
C GLN A 50 -5.73 15.01 -3.53
N PRO A 51 -6.22 15.85 -2.59
CA PRO A 51 -7.32 15.48 -1.69
C PRO A 51 -8.62 15.21 -2.44
N GLY A 52 -9.41 14.23 -1.97
CA GLY A 52 -10.72 13.91 -2.58
C GLY A 52 -10.65 13.24 -3.95
N SER A 53 -9.47 12.78 -4.36
CA SER A 53 -9.27 12.11 -5.65
C SER A 53 -10.07 10.82 -5.79
N PRO A 54 -10.75 10.59 -6.94
CA PRO A 54 -11.47 9.34 -7.19
C PRO A 54 -10.53 8.13 -7.20
N LEU A 55 -11.06 6.96 -6.85
CA LEU A 55 -10.35 5.69 -6.88
C LEU A 55 -10.77 4.86 -8.10
N ILE A 56 -9.78 4.39 -8.86
CA ILE A 56 -9.97 3.39 -9.92
C ILE A 56 -9.54 2.04 -9.37
N VAL A 57 -10.41 1.04 -9.42
CA VAL A 57 -10.06 -0.35 -9.13
C VAL A 57 -9.63 -1.03 -10.42
N TRP A 58 -8.38 -1.47 -10.49
CA TRP A 58 -7.83 -2.21 -11.62
C TRP A 58 -7.82 -3.71 -11.32
N VAL A 59 -8.48 -4.47 -12.18
CA VAL A 59 -8.50 -5.94 -12.15
C VAL A 59 -7.75 -6.42 -13.39
N HIS A 60 -6.60 -7.06 -13.20
CA HIS A 60 -5.81 -7.54 -14.33
C HIS A 60 -6.54 -8.66 -15.10
N GLY A 61 -6.25 -8.75 -16.40
CA GLY A 61 -6.75 -9.82 -17.26
C GLY A 61 -5.95 -11.12 -17.12
N GLY A 62 -6.04 -11.99 -18.13
CA GLY A 62 -5.32 -13.28 -18.18
C GLY A 62 -6.22 -14.51 -18.05
N ALA A 63 -7.51 -14.37 -18.41
CA ALA A 63 -8.50 -15.46 -18.46
C ALA A 63 -8.58 -16.30 -17.16
N TRP A 64 -8.42 -15.63 -16.00
CA TRP A 64 -8.32 -16.23 -14.66
C TRP A 64 -7.15 -17.21 -14.47
N ARG A 65 -6.27 -17.38 -15.45
CA ARG A 65 -5.19 -18.39 -15.44
C ARG A 65 -3.81 -17.79 -15.24
N ALA A 66 -3.65 -16.51 -15.55
CA ALA A 66 -2.41 -15.77 -15.50
C ALA A 66 -2.68 -14.28 -15.21
N GLY A 67 -1.60 -13.52 -15.05
CA GLY A 67 -1.65 -12.10 -14.70
C GLY A 67 -1.15 -11.86 -13.27
N SER A 68 -1.04 -10.59 -12.92
CA SER A 68 -0.66 -10.14 -11.59
C SER A 68 -1.09 -8.68 -11.41
N LYS A 69 -1.35 -8.27 -10.17
CA LYS A 69 -1.57 -6.86 -9.78
C LYS A 69 -0.40 -5.93 -10.14
N ASP A 70 0.80 -6.47 -10.43
CA ASP A 70 1.98 -5.66 -10.73
C ASP A 70 1.95 -5.05 -12.14
N ASN A 71 1.07 -5.54 -13.02
CA ASN A 71 0.89 -5.01 -14.37
C ASN A 71 -0.29 -4.01 -14.44
N VAL A 72 0.03 -2.72 -14.30
CA VAL A 72 -0.95 -1.62 -14.25
C VAL A 72 -0.73 -0.66 -15.42
N PRO A 73 -1.36 -0.89 -16.59
CA PRO A 73 -1.16 -0.05 -17.79
C PRO A 73 -1.73 1.37 -17.66
N ILE A 74 -2.50 1.64 -16.60
CA ILE A 74 -3.16 2.92 -16.33
C ILE A 74 -2.45 3.76 -15.26
N LEU A 75 -1.23 3.40 -14.86
CA LEU A 75 -0.53 4.05 -13.74
C LEU A 75 -0.31 5.56 -13.92
N GLU A 76 -0.21 6.04 -15.15
CA GLU A 76 -0.10 7.47 -15.48
C GLU A 76 -1.34 8.30 -15.05
N LEU A 77 -2.49 7.67 -14.80
CA LEU A 77 -3.67 8.36 -14.27
C LEU A 77 -3.44 8.89 -12.84
N VAL A 78 -2.47 8.36 -12.11
CA VAL A 78 -2.13 8.88 -10.76
C VAL A 78 -1.62 10.31 -10.83
N LYS A 79 -0.82 10.63 -11.85
CA LYS A 79 -0.37 12.00 -12.11
C LYS A 79 -1.51 12.94 -12.53
N ARG A 80 -2.66 12.38 -12.93
CA ARG A 80 -3.87 13.13 -13.32
C ARG A 80 -4.89 13.24 -12.19
N GLY A 81 -4.53 12.87 -10.96
CA GLY A 81 -5.41 13.01 -9.79
C GLY A 81 -6.34 11.82 -9.56
N TYR A 82 -5.97 10.61 -10.01
CA TYR A 82 -6.71 9.38 -9.69
C TYR A 82 -5.90 8.50 -8.74
N ASN A 83 -6.52 8.00 -7.67
CA ASN A 83 -5.94 6.88 -6.93
C ASN A 83 -6.19 5.58 -7.73
N ILE A 84 -5.30 4.59 -7.59
CA ILE A 84 -5.48 3.27 -8.23
C ILE A 84 -5.31 2.17 -7.18
N ALA A 85 -6.29 1.27 -7.08
CA ALA A 85 -6.17 0.01 -6.37
C ALA A 85 -6.00 -1.12 -7.38
N SER A 86 -4.81 -1.70 -7.47
CA SER A 86 -4.53 -2.85 -8.34
C SER A 86 -4.71 -4.15 -7.58
N VAL A 87 -5.72 -4.94 -7.93
CA VAL A 87 -6.16 -6.11 -7.17
C VAL A 87 -5.52 -7.38 -7.70
N GLU A 88 -4.92 -8.18 -6.81
CA GLU A 88 -4.57 -9.57 -7.05
C GLU A 88 -5.73 -10.47 -6.61
N TYR A 89 -5.88 -11.63 -7.22
CA TYR A 89 -6.92 -12.60 -6.85
C TYR A 89 -6.45 -14.04 -7.11
N ARG A 90 -7.10 -15.04 -6.51
CA ARG A 90 -6.67 -16.43 -6.71
C ARG A 90 -6.93 -16.89 -8.15
N LEU A 91 -5.88 -17.18 -8.91
CA LEU A 91 -5.99 -17.74 -10.26
C LEU A 91 -6.56 -19.18 -10.24
N SER A 92 -7.03 -19.65 -11.39
CA SER A 92 -7.71 -20.94 -11.55
C SER A 92 -6.89 -22.17 -11.14
N PRO A 93 -5.53 -22.19 -11.20
CA PRO A 93 -4.74 -23.27 -10.62
C PRO A 93 -4.79 -23.32 -9.08
N ILE A 94 -5.14 -22.21 -8.42
CA ILE A 94 -5.19 -22.07 -6.96
C ILE A 94 -6.63 -22.26 -6.46
N ALA A 95 -7.63 -21.68 -7.14
CA ALA A 95 -9.03 -21.76 -6.75
C ALA A 95 -9.96 -21.91 -7.95
N LYS A 96 -10.93 -22.83 -7.86
CA LYS A 96 -11.92 -23.04 -8.92
C LYS A 96 -12.87 -21.84 -9.04
N PHE A 97 -13.27 -21.54 -10.27
CA PHE A 97 -14.36 -20.60 -10.52
C PHE A 97 -15.61 -21.01 -9.72
N PRO A 98 -16.35 -20.08 -9.06
CA PRO A 98 -16.29 -18.61 -9.19
C PRO A 98 -15.41 -17.88 -8.14
N ALA A 99 -14.40 -18.52 -7.54
CA ALA A 99 -13.61 -17.90 -6.48
C ALA A 99 -13.00 -16.53 -6.86
N GLN A 100 -12.57 -16.34 -8.10
CA GLN A 100 -12.03 -15.08 -8.62
C GLN A 100 -13.06 -13.93 -8.51
N VAL A 101 -14.32 -14.22 -8.82
CA VAL A 101 -15.40 -13.24 -8.72
C VAL A 101 -15.66 -12.88 -7.27
N HIS A 102 -15.59 -13.85 -6.36
CA HIS A 102 -15.75 -13.60 -4.93
C HIS A 102 -14.57 -12.81 -4.35
N ASP A 103 -13.35 -13.09 -4.81
CA ASP A 103 -12.15 -12.35 -4.41
C ASP A 103 -12.23 -10.89 -4.85
N ILE A 104 -12.60 -10.61 -6.11
CA ILE A 104 -12.79 -9.24 -6.61
C ILE A 104 -13.91 -8.52 -5.84
N LYS A 105 -15.01 -9.21 -5.51
CA LYS A 105 -16.08 -8.64 -4.69
C LYS A 105 -15.67 -8.37 -3.25
N ALA A 106 -14.73 -9.14 -2.69
CA ALA A 106 -14.23 -8.90 -1.34
C ALA A 106 -13.25 -7.71 -1.28
N ALA A 107 -12.67 -7.33 -2.41
CA ALA A 107 -11.73 -6.21 -2.52
C ALA A 107 -12.40 -4.83 -2.69
N ILE A 108 -13.72 -4.77 -2.93
CA ILE A 108 -14.51 -3.56 -3.24
C ILE A 108 -15.61 -3.39 -2.18
#